data_AF-A0A956HKQ7-F1
#
_entry.id   AF-A0A956HKQ7-F1
#
_cell.length_a   1.000
_cell.length_b   1.000
_cell.length_c   1.000
_cell.angle_alpha   90.00
_cell.angle_beta   90.00
_cell.angle_gamma   90.00
#
_symmetry.space_group_name_H-M   'P 1'
#
loop_
_entity.id
_entity.type
_entity.pdbx_description
1 polymer ?
#
loop_
_entity_poly.entity_id
_entity_poly.type
_entity_poly.pdbx_seq_one_letter_code
_entity_poly.pdbx_strand_id
1 'polypeptide(L)'
;MLRSAIARRAATLLVPLATIACPGARDPAAPPCPLGAREDPSRAAAVLEDLSHEPESASLLEPARRLTLCFGDVAQAVLVGDHVAVLDARAAGPQATARLAHLAEHARAPISFTGEDCLEAALAAEARAWAIELTIQDRHGVVSDDIGVGFEALPPEERRARALAHLRAGPPSFAAHYRALCDRSPRP
;
A
#
# COMPACT_ATOMS: atom_id res chain seq x y z
N MET A 1 45.86 -21.00 -73.48
CA MET A 1 46.11 -21.68 -72.19
C MET A 1 46.56 -20.63 -71.18
N LEU A 2 45.66 -20.05 -70.38
CA LEU A 2 46.03 -19.17 -69.27
C LEU A 2 45.07 -19.45 -68.10
N ARG A 3 45.65 -19.87 -66.97
CA ARG A 3 45.00 -20.07 -65.68
C ARG A 3 44.89 -18.71 -64.99
N SER A 4 43.71 -18.35 -64.48
CA SER A 4 43.58 -17.29 -63.48
C SER A 4 42.73 -17.79 -62.32
N ALA A 5 43.42 -18.01 -61.19
CA ALA A 5 42.84 -18.28 -59.89
C ALA A 5 42.42 -16.96 -59.25
N ILE A 6 41.16 -16.84 -58.84
CA ILE A 6 40.69 -15.74 -57.99
C ILE A 6 40.37 -16.32 -56.62
N ALA A 7 41.25 -16.00 -55.68
CA ALA A 7 41.13 -16.33 -54.27
C ALA A 7 39.94 -15.56 -53.64
N ARG A 8 38.94 -16.29 -53.14
CA ARG A 8 37.88 -15.72 -52.30
C ARG A 8 38.41 -15.59 -50.87
N ARG A 9 38.64 -14.35 -50.43
CA ARG A 9 38.85 -14.03 -49.01
C ARG A 9 37.50 -14.13 -48.29
N ALA A 10 37.36 -15.07 -47.37
CA ALA A 10 36.27 -15.10 -46.41
C ALA A 10 36.55 -14.07 -45.31
N ALA A 11 35.85 -12.94 -45.35
CA ALA A 11 35.82 -12.00 -44.24
C ALA A 11 34.93 -12.61 -43.14
N THR A 12 35.55 -13.01 -42.03
CA THR A 12 34.82 -13.46 -40.84
C THR A 12 34.38 -12.21 -40.08
N LEU A 13 33.10 -11.87 -40.20
CA LEU A 13 32.46 -10.84 -39.37
C LEU A 13 32.30 -11.42 -37.95
N LEU A 14 33.16 -10.98 -37.03
CA LEU A 14 32.93 -11.11 -35.60
C LEU A 14 31.72 -10.24 -35.24
N VAL A 15 30.56 -10.88 -35.12
CA VAL A 15 29.39 -10.27 -34.48
C VAL A 15 29.71 -10.16 -32.99
N PRO A 16 29.75 -8.96 -32.39
CA PRO A 16 29.77 -8.87 -30.94
C PRO A 16 28.45 -9.45 -30.45
N LEU A 17 28.51 -10.55 -29.70
CA LEU A 17 27.39 -10.97 -28.88
C LEU A 17 27.14 -9.84 -27.89
N ALA A 18 26.18 -8.97 -28.22
CA ALA A 18 25.50 -8.16 -27.24
C ALA A 18 24.88 -9.14 -26.26
N THR A 19 25.51 -9.30 -25.09
CA THR A 19 24.84 -9.86 -23.92
C THR A 19 23.65 -8.95 -23.64
N ILE A 20 22.49 -9.35 -24.14
CA ILE A 20 21.21 -8.82 -23.69
C ILE A 20 21.16 -9.16 -22.20
N ALA A 21 21.58 -8.22 -21.37
CA ALA A 21 21.29 -8.26 -19.95
C ALA A 21 19.77 -8.26 -19.86
N CYS A 22 19.16 -9.37 -19.45
CA CYS A 22 17.75 -9.40 -19.10
C CYS A 22 17.53 -8.37 -17.98
N PRO A 23 16.77 -7.29 -18.21
CA PRO A 23 16.28 -6.48 -17.11
C PRO A 23 15.14 -7.27 -16.49
N GLY A 24 15.41 -8.13 -15.52
CA GLY A 24 14.35 -9.01 -15.04
C GLY A 24 14.71 -10.07 -14.01
N ALA A 25 15.81 -9.93 -13.28
CA ALA A 25 15.88 -10.59 -11.99
C ALA A 25 14.86 -9.86 -11.09
N ARG A 26 13.60 -10.31 -11.15
CA ARG A 26 12.58 -9.95 -10.17
C ARG A 26 13.19 -10.24 -8.80
N ASP A 27 13.13 -9.24 -7.91
CA ASP A 27 13.24 -9.45 -6.47
C ASP A 27 12.45 -10.71 -6.06
N PRO A 28 12.84 -11.40 -4.97
CA PRO A 28 12.15 -12.60 -4.49
C PRO A 28 10.65 -12.40 -4.61
N ALA A 29 10.01 -13.23 -5.45
CA ALA A 29 8.69 -12.98 -6.00
C ALA A 29 7.73 -12.47 -4.91
N ALA A 30 7.15 -11.28 -5.14
CA ALA A 30 6.22 -10.69 -4.20
C ALA A 30 5.15 -11.71 -3.79
N PRO A 31 4.75 -11.76 -2.51
CA PRO A 31 3.78 -12.73 -2.03
C PRO A 31 2.48 -12.66 -2.86
N PRO A 32 1.87 -13.81 -3.17
CA PRO A 32 0.62 -13.83 -3.95
C PRO A 32 -0.52 -13.21 -3.16
N CYS A 33 -1.57 -12.75 -3.87
CA CYS A 33 -2.80 -12.32 -3.22
C CYS A 33 -3.39 -13.43 -2.33
N PRO A 34 -3.96 -13.09 -1.15
CA PRO A 34 -4.64 -14.05 -0.30
C PRO A 34 -5.88 -14.63 -1.00
N LEU A 35 -6.35 -15.78 -0.51
CA LEU A 35 -7.51 -16.49 -1.07
C LEU A 35 -8.73 -15.56 -1.17
N GLY A 36 -9.34 -15.50 -2.36
CA GLY A 36 -10.52 -14.66 -2.62
C GLY A 36 -10.21 -13.23 -3.08
N ALA A 37 -8.95 -12.81 -3.05
CA ALA A 37 -8.49 -11.57 -3.67
C ALA A 37 -7.65 -11.87 -4.92
N ARG A 38 -7.56 -10.90 -5.83
CA ARG A 38 -6.77 -11.02 -7.07
C ARG A 38 -6.07 -9.70 -7.41
N GLU A 39 -4.93 -9.80 -8.07
CA GLU A 39 -4.30 -8.64 -8.70
C GLU A 39 -5.18 -8.14 -9.86
N ASP A 40 -5.25 -6.82 -9.99
CA ASP A 40 -5.83 -6.14 -11.15
C ASP A 40 -4.89 -4.98 -11.51
N PRO A 41 -3.92 -5.20 -12.42
CA PRO A 41 -2.88 -4.21 -12.70
C PRO A 41 -3.43 -2.87 -13.21
N SER A 42 -4.51 -2.89 -13.99
CA SER A 42 -5.12 -1.67 -14.52
C SER A 42 -5.78 -0.86 -13.41
N ARG A 43 -6.51 -1.53 -12.51
CA ARG A 43 -7.10 -0.86 -11.36
C ARG A 43 -6.05 -0.39 -10.35
N ALA A 44 -5.03 -1.20 -10.10
CA ALA A 44 -3.91 -0.82 -9.24
C ALA A 44 -3.20 0.45 -9.76
N ALA A 45 -2.94 0.51 -11.07
CA ALA A 45 -2.36 1.69 -11.70
C ALA A 45 -3.26 2.94 -11.54
N ALA A 46 -4.58 2.80 -11.73
CA ALA A 46 -5.51 3.91 -11.55
C ALA A 46 -5.53 4.43 -10.10
N VAL A 47 -5.57 3.54 -9.10
CA VAL A 47 -5.56 3.94 -7.68
C VAL A 47 -4.22 4.61 -7.30
N LEU A 48 -3.10 4.12 -7.83
CA LEU A 48 -1.79 4.74 -7.60
C LEU A 48 -1.64 6.10 -8.30
N GLU A 49 -2.22 6.24 -9.48
CA GLU A 49 -2.27 7.51 -10.20
C GLU A 49 -3.12 8.53 -9.44
N ASP A 50 -4.32 8.14 -8.99
CA ASP A 50 -5.18 8.98 -8.15
C ASP A 50 -4.44 9.39 -6.86
N LEU A 51 -3.78 8.43 -6.19
CA LEU A 51 -2.97 8.70 -5.01
C LEU A 51 -1.90 9.76 -5.29
N SER A 52 -1.21 9.68 -6.43
CA SER A 52 -0.15 10.64 -6.78
C SER A 52 -0.64 12.10 -6.91
N HIS A 53 -1.95 12.30 -7.10
CA HIS A 53 -2.59 13.60 -7.17
C HIS A 53 -3.09 14.11 -5.81
N GLU A 54 -2.99 13.33 -4.74
CA GLU A 54 -3.40 13.72 -3.38
C GLU A 54 -2.25 14.40 -2.62
N PRO A 55 -2.34 15.71 -2.30
CA PRO A 55 -1.36 16.43 -1.47
C PRO A 55 -0.94 15.70 -0.19
N GLU A 56 -1.88 15.09 0.53
CA GLU A 56 -1.68 14.40 1.80
C GLU A 56 -0.89 13.10 1.65
N SER A 57 -0.81 12.57 0.43
CA SER A 57 -0.20 11.27 0.16
C SER A 57 1.18 11.36 -0.51
N ALA A 58 1.72 12.56 -0.72
CA ALA A 58 3.01 12.74 -1.39
C ALA A 58 4.14 11.88 -0.77
N SER A 59 4.14 11.71 0.56
CA SER A 59 5.10 10.85 1.27
C SER A 59 4.76 9.36 1.30
N LEU A 60 3.57 8.98 0.82
CA LEU A 60 2.99 7.63 0.86
C LEU A 60 3.06 6.92 -0.48
N LEU A 61 3.29 7.65 -1.59
CA LEU A 61 3.34 7.07 -2.93
C LEU A 61 4.41 5.97 -3.05
N GLU A 62 5.61 6.19 -2.53
CA GLU A 62 6.68 5.19 -2.57
C GLU A 62 6.39 3.96 -1.70
N PRO A 63 5.94 4.10 -0.43
CA PRO A 63 5.37 2.97 0.32
C PRO A 63 4.29 2.21 -0.43
N ALA A 64 3.32 2.91 -1.04
CA ALA A 64 2.22 2.30 -1.78
C ALA A 64 2.70 1.50 -3.01
N ARG A 65 3.67 2.02 -3.76
CA ARG A 65 4.26 1.36 -4.94
C ARG A 65 5.00 0.06 -4.62
N ARG A 66 5.44 -0.12 -3.36
CA ARG A 66 6.09 -1.35 -2.90
C ARG A 66 5.10 -2.46 -2.52
N LEU A 67 3.81 -2.16 -2.46
CA LEU A 67 2.77 -3.12 -2.11
C LEU A 67 2.27 -3.86 -3.35
N THR A 68 2.04 -5.16 -3.22
CA THR A 68 1.17 -5.89 -4.15
C THR A 68 -0.27 -5.47 -3.85
N LEU A 69 -0.94 -4.86 -4.82
CA LEU A 69 -2.34 -4.43 -4.69
C LEU A 69 -3.28 -5.53 -5.16
N CYS A 70 -4.07 -6.04 -4.22
CA CYS A 70 -5.08 -7.07 -4.43
C CYS A 70 -6.47 -6.50 -4.21
N PHE A 71 -7.46 -7.01 -4.95
CA PHE A 71 -8.86 -6.61 -4.84
C PHE A 71 -9.70 -7.84 -4.52
N GLY A 72 -10.50 -7.78 -3.45
CA GLY A 72 -11.35 -8.87 -2.99
C GLY A 72 -12.63 -8.36 -2.34
N ASP A 73 -13.60 -9.24 -2.09
CA ASP A 73 -14.80 -8.90 -1.31
C ASP A 73 -14.45 -8.90 0.18
N VAL A 74 -13.99 -7.74 0.67
CA VAL A 74 -13.60 -7.52 2.06
C VAL A 74 -14.40 -6.37 2.63
N ALA A 75 -14.84 -6.49 3.88
CA ALA A 75 -15.54 -5.41 4.57
C ALA A 75 -14.62 -4.24 4.91
N GLN A 76 -13.33 -4.51 5.15
CA GLN A 76 -12.32 -3.51 5.48
C GLN A 76 -11.06 -3.78 4.67
N ALA A 77 -10.42 -2.70 4.22
CA ALA A 77 -9.11 -2.79 3.60
C ALA A 77 -8.09 -3.28 4.63
N VAL A 78 -7.19 -4.17 4.22
CA VAL A 78 -6.24 -4.82 5.13
C VAL A 78 -4.85 -4.92 4.52
N LEU A 79 -3.83 -4.73 5.37
CA LEU A 79 -2.44 -5.02 5.04
C LEU A 79 -2.11 -6.42 5.56
N VAL A 80 -1.74 -7.34 4.66
CA VAL A 80 -1.31 -8.70 5.02
C VAL A 80 0.21 -8.74 5.06
N GLY A 81 0.76 -8.91 6.26
CA GLY A 81 2.18 -8.64 6.50
C GLY A 81 2.49 -7.17 6.22
N ASP A 82 3.62 -6.90 5.55
CA ASP A 82 4.05 -5.54 5.18
C ASP A 82 4.09 -5.31 3.66
N HIS A 83 3.49 -6.22 2.88
CA HIS A 83 3.73 -6.28 1.43
C HIS A 83 2.47 -6.40 0.57
N VAL A 84 1.33 -6.81 1.12
CA VAL A 84 0.10 -7.00 0.34
C VAL A 84 -1.01 -6.13 0.90
N ALA A 85 -1.49 -5.19 0.10
CA ALA A 85 -2.69 -4.41 0.42
C ALA A 85 -3.89 -5.03 -0.29
N VAL A 86 -4.90 -5.42 0.50
CA VAL A 86 -6.18 -5.92 -0.01
C VAL A 86 -7.22 -4.82 0.12
N LEU A 87 -7.75 -4.36 -1.01
CA LEU A 87 -8.80 -3.35 -1.11
C LEU A 87 -10.14 -4.01 -1.46
N ASP A 88 -11.27 -3.39 -1.05
CA ASP A 88 -12.60 -3.88 -1.46
C ASP A 88 -12.75 -3.75 -2.98
N ALA A 89 -13.06 -4.86 -3.64
CA ALA A 89 -13.33 -4.93 -5.05
C ALA A 89 -14.53 -4.04 -5.48
N ARG A 90 -15.42 -3.68 -4.56
CA ARG A 90 -16.58 -2.80 -4.80
C ARG A 90 -16.30 -1.32 -4.51
N ALA A 91 -15.21 -0.98 -3.85
CA ALA A 91 -14.90 0.40 -3.50
C ALA A 91 -14.74 1.27 -4.76
N ALA A 92 -15.39 2.43 -4.76
CA ALA A 92 -15.19 3.45 -5.80
C ALA A 92 -13.74 3.97 -5.79
N GLY A 93 -13.30 4.59 -6.90
CA GLY A 93 -11.93 5.09 -7.07
C GLY A 93 -11.41 5.90 -5.88
N PRO A 94 -12.07 7.00 -5.49
CA PRO A 94 -11.60 7.82 -4.36
C PRO A 94 -11.59 7.07 -3.01
N GLN A 95 -12.55 6.17 -2.79
CA GLN A 95 -12.58 5.33 -1.59
C GLN A 95 -11.40 4.35 -1.57
N ALA A 96 -11.11 3.70 -2.70
CA ALA A 96 -9.95 2.83 -2.83
C ALA A 96 -8.63 3.59 -2.64
N THR A 97 -8.53 4.81 -3.17
CA THR A 97 -7.36 5.70 -3.00
C THR A 97 -7.15 6.10 -1.54
N ALA A 98 -8.21 6.52 -0.85
CA ALA A 98 -8.12 6.84 0.58
C ALA A 98 -7.69 5.63 1.42
N ARG A 99 -8.28 4.45 1.15
CA ARG A 99 -7.91 3.20 1.83
C ARG A 99 -6.47 2.78 1.50
N LEU A 100 -6.01 2.96 0.27
CA LEU A 100 -4.61 2.70 -0.07
C LEU A 100 -3.67 3.65 0.70
N ALA A 101 -4.01 4.93 0.79
CA ALA A 101 -3.21 5.90 1.56
C ALA A 101 -3.10 5.49 3.05
N HIS A 102 -4.21 5.03 3.65
CA HIS A 102 -4.21 4.46 4.98
C HIS A 102 -3.23 3.28 5.09
N LEU A 103 -3.36 2.26 4.24
CA LEU A 103 -2.50 1.07 4.32
C LEU A 103 -1.03 1.39 4.04
N ALA A 104 -0.77 2.34 3.13
CA ALA A 104 0.57 2.82 2.83
C ALA A 104 1.21 3.54 4.03
N GLU A 105 0.43 4.22 4.86
CA GLU A 105 0.93 4.80 6.12
C GLU A 105 1.41 3.72 7.08
N HIS A 106 0.67 2.61 7.22
CA HIS A 106 1.12 1.47 8.03
C HIS A 106 2.34 0.77 7.43
N ALA A 107 2.41 0.64 6.11
CA ALA A 107 3.60 0.09 5.45
C ALA A 107 4.84 1.00 5.61
N ARG A 108 4.64 2.32 5.66
CA ARG A 108 5.71 3.31 5.86
C ARG A 108 6.21 3.34 7.30
N ALA A 109 5.28 3.26 8.26
CA ALA A 109 5.55 3.33 9.68
C ALA A 109 4.81 2.19 10.41
N PRO A 110 5.38 0.95 10.37
CA PRO A 110 4.75 -0.21 10.99
C PRO A 110 4.50 0.00 12.48
N ILE A 111 3.37 -0.52 12.96
CA ILE A 111 3.03 -0.47 14.38
C ILE A 111 3.92 -1.44 15.15
N SER A 112 4.64 -0.94 16.16
CA SER A 112 5.32 -1.79 17.12
C SER A 112 4.33 -2.27 18.17
N PHE A 113 4.19 -3.58 18.31
CA PHE A 113 3.34 -4.20 19.33
C PHE A 113 4.10 -4.56 20.61
N THR A 114 5.25 -3.91 20.88
CA THR A 114 6.09 -4.20 22.05
C THR A 114 6.19 -2.99 22.99
N GLY A 115 6.54 -3.24 24.25
CA GLY A 115 6.76 -2.19 25.26
C GLY A 115 5.54 -1.85 26.12
N GLU A 116 5.77 -1.02 27.13
CA GLU A 116 4.76 -0.63 28.14
C GLU A 116 3.65 0.26 27.53
N ASP A 117 4.02 1.18 26.63
CA ASP A 117 3.10 2.09 25.94
C ASP A 117 2.56 1.53 24.61
N CYS A 118 2.66 0.21 24.40
CA CYS A 118 2.31 -0.43 23.13
C CYS A 118 0.91 -0.06 22.61
N LEU A 119 -0.10 -0.11 23.48
CA LEU A 119 -1.48 0.16 23.09
C LEU A 119 -1.64 1.62 22.63
N GLU A 120 -1.10 2.57 23.41
CA GLU A 120 -1.20 3.99 23.07
C GLU A 120 -0.44 4.33 21.80
N ALA A 121 0.73 3.72 21.58
CA ALA A 121 1.48 3.85 20.33
C ALA A 121 0.69 3.31 19.13
N ALA A 122 0.05 2.14 19.26
CA ALA A 122 -0.78 1.54 18.22
C ALA A 122 -1.99 2.41 17.87
N LEU A 123 -2.74 2.88 18.88
CA LEU A 123 -3.88 3.78 18.66
C LEU A 123 -3.46 5.11 18.01
N ALA A 124 -2.30 5.65 18.39
CA ALA A 124 -1.79 6.89 17.83
C ALA A 124 -1.32 6.74 16.36
N ALA A 125 -0.86 5.55 15.97
CA ALA A 125 -0.52 5.20 14.59
C ALA A 125 -1.79 5.03 13.75
N GLU A 126 -2.78 4.27 14.22
CA GLU A 126 -4.08 4.13 13.57
C GLU A 126 -4.76 5.49 13.36
N ALA A 127 -4.79 6.33 14.39
CA ALA A 127 -5.39 7.66 14.32
C ALA A 127 -4.76 8.54 13.23
N ARG A 128 -3.46 8.34 12.96
CA ARG A 128 -2.74 9.06 11.90
C ARG A 128 -3.14 8.54 10.52
N ALA A 129 -3.22 7.22 10.33
CA ALA A 129 -3.68 6.62 9.09
C ALA A 129 -5.13 7.01 8.78
N TRP A 130 -6.02 7.00 9.78
CA TRP A 130 -7.40 7.49 9.66
C TRP A 130 -7.48 8.96 9.27
N ALA A 131 -6.66 9.82 9.87
CA ALA A 131 -6.68 11.24 9.52
C ALA A 131 -6.38 11.46 8.02
N ILE A 132 -5.44 10.71 7.46
CA ILE A 132 -5.11 10.76 6.01
C ILE A 132 -6.31 10.26 5.20
N GLU A 133 -6.85 9.08 5.54
CA GLU A 133 -7.99 8.48 4.86
C GLU A 133 -9.20 9.43 4.80
N LEU A 134 -9.58 9.96 5.96
CA LEU A 134 -10.70 10.89 6.12
C LEU A 134 -10.48 12.20 5.36
N THR A 135 -9.23 12.66 5.24
CA THR A 135 -8.91 13.88 4.48
C THR A 135 -9.10 13.69 2.98
N ILE A 136 -8.66 12.55 2.45
CA ILE A 136 -8.87 12.22 1.03
C ILE A 136 -10.38 12.00 0.77
N GLN A 137 -11.06 11.24 1.63
CA GLN A 137 -12.51 11.00 1.54
C GLN A 137 -13.33 12.30 1.49
N ASP A 138 -13.08 13.21 2.43
CA ASP A 138 -13.77 14.50 2.51
C ASP A 138 -13.57 15.35 1.25
N ARG A 139 -12.34 15.44 0.73
CA ARG A 139 -12.04 16.17 -0.52
C ARG A 139 -12.86 15.65 -1.70
N HIS A 140 -13.11 14.35 -1.74
CA HIS A 140 -13.85 13.68 -2.83
C HIS A 140 -15.34 13.52 -2.54
N GLY A 141 -15.84 14.03 -1.41
CA GLY A 141 -17.25 13.88 -1.02
C GLY A 141 -17.66 12.43 -0.80
N VAL A 142 -16.72 11.56 -0.41
CA VAL A 142 -16.98 10.16 -0.06
C VAL A 142 -17.15 10.07 1.45
N VAL A 143 -18.26 9.47 1.89
CA VAL A 143 -18.49 9.19 3.32
C VAL A 143 -18.05 7.76 3.60
N SER A 144 -17.22 7.56 4.62
CA SER A 144 -16.89 6.23 5.11
C SER A 144 -18.01 5.73 6.01
N ASP A 145 -18.68 4.66 5.59
CA ASP A 145 -19.68 3.97 6.42
C ASP A 145 -19.07 3.41 7.72
N ASP A 146 -17.76 3.20 7.76
CA ASP A 146 -17.06 2.53 8.87
C ASP A 146 -16.62 3.47 10.00
N ILE A 147 -16.36 4.75 9.70
CA ILE A 147 -15.73 5.67 10.66
C ILE A 147 -16.75 6.61 11.34
N GLY A 148 -17.99 6.64 10.84
CA GLY A 148 -19.09 7.39 11.44
C GLY A 148 -19.00 8.91 11.21
N VAL A 149 -20.16 9.56 11.26
CA VAL A 149 -20.35 10.98 10.94
C VAL A 149 -19.66 11.88 11.97
N GLY A 150 -18.93 12.91 11.51
CA GLY A 150 -18.43 14.01 12.37
C GLY A 150 -16.93 14.31 12.29
N PHE A 151 -16.22 13.81 11.27
CA PHE A 151 -14.81 14.11 11.02
C PHE A 151 -14.60 15.10 9.87
N GLU A 152 -15.59 15.25 9.01
CA GLU A 152 -15.54 15.93 7.72
C GLU A 152 -15.31 17.44 7.88
N ALA A 153 -15.83 18.04 8.95
CA ALA A 153 -15.73 19.49 9.18
C ALA A 153 -14.46 19.96 9.91
N LEU A 154 -13.57 19.05 10.32
CA LEU A 154 -12.42 19.40 11.16
C LEU A 154 -11.16 19.74 10.33
N PRO A 155 -10.29 20.66 10.80
CA PRO A 155 -8.94 20.82 10.26
C PRO A 155 -8.11 19.52 10.35
N PRO A 156 -7.14 19.26 9.44
CA PRO A 156 -6.36 18.03 9.44
C PRO A 156 -5.67 17.70 10.77
N GLU A 157 -5.11 18.69 11.48
CA GLU A 157 -4.51 18.48 12.80
C GLU A 157 -5.52 18.05 13.88
N GLU A 158 -6.75 18.55 13.80
CA GLU A 158 -7.84 18.20 14.72
C GLU A 158 -8.43 16.83 14.39
N ARG A 159 -8.47 16.43 13.11
CA ARG A 159 -8.93 15.11 12.67
C ARG A 159 -8.17 13.99 13.36
N ARG A 160 -6.84 14.10 13.46
CA ARG A 160 -6.02 13.09 14.15
C ARG A 160 -6.36 13.00 15.64
N ALA A 161 -6.48 14.13 16.33
CA ALA A 161 -6.83 14.14 17.75
C ALA A 161 -8.23 13.55 17.99
N ARG A 162 -9.18 13.89 17.11
CA ARG A 162 -10.54 13.33 17.14
C ARG A 162 -10.55 11.83 16.85
N ALA A 163 -9.77 11.37 15.87
CA ALA A 163 -9.64 9.94 15.54
C ALA A 163 -9.07 9.17 16.72
N LEU A 164 -8.01 9.68 17.36
CA LEU A 164 -7.45 9.06 18.56
C LEU A 164 -8.45 9.03 19.72
N ALA A 165 -9.18 10.12 19.96
CA ALA A 165 -10.22 10.15 20.99
C ALA A 165 -11.34 9.14 20.70
N HIS A 166 -11.77 9.03 19.44
CA HIS A 166 -12.74 8.05 19.00
C HIS A 166 -12.23 6.62 19.21
N LEU A 167 -11.00 6.33 18.79
CA LEU A 167 -10.38 5.01 18.95
C LEU A 167 -10.25 4.57 20.42
N ARG A 168 -9.96 5.51 21.32
CA ARG A 168 -9.95 5.26 22.77
C ARG A 168 -11.33 5.04 23.36
N ALA A 169 -12.35 5.74 22.85
CA ALA A 169 -13.73 5.69 23.33
C ALA A 169 -14.61 4.65 22.64
N GLY A 170 -14.14 4.10 21.50
CA GLY A 170 -14.89 3.26 20.59
C GLY A 170 -15.30 1.92 21.19
N PRO A 171 -16.04 1.10 20.42
CA PRO A 171 -16.50 -0.20 20.90
C PRO A 171 -15.28 -1.03 21.36
N PRO A 172 -15.43 -1.80 22.46
CA PRO A 172 -14.31 -2.51 23.07
C PRO A 172 -13.53 -3.38 22.09
N SER A 173 -14.16 -3.85 21.01
CA SER A 173 -13.55 -4.72 20.00
C SER A 173 -12.29 -4.15 19.35
N PHE A 174 -12.22 -2.83 19.09
CA PHE A 174 -11.09 -2.25 18.37
C PHE A 174 -9.85 -2.08 19.27
N ALA A 175 -10.03 -1.42 20.42
CA ALA A 175 -8.96 -1.32 21.43
C ALA A 175 -8.58 -2.69 22.01
N ALA A 176 -9.53 -3.62 22.14
CA ALA A 176 -9.25 -4.99 22.57
C ALA A 176 -8.44 -5.77 21.53
N HIS A 177 -8.65 -5.53 20.23
CA HIS A 177 -7.81 -6.12 19.19
C HIS A 177 -6.35 -5.71 19.38
N TYR A 178 -6.09 -4.40 19.49
CA TYR A 178 -4.73 -3.91 19.70
C TYR A 178 -4.12 -4.32 21.04
N ARG A 179 -4.92 -4.32 22.11
CA ARG A 179 -4.47 -4.84 23.41
C ARG A 179 -4.07 -6.31 23.31
N ALA A 180 -4.87 -7.14 22.63
CA ALA A 180 -4.54 -8.55 22.44
C ALA A 180 -3.27 -8.77 21.60
N LEU A 181 -2.93 -7.87 20.67
CA LEU A 181 -1.66 -7.90 19.93
C LEU A 181 -0.48 -7.50 20.83
N CYS A 182 -0.63 -6.45 21.63
CA CYS A 182 0.36 -6.04 22.62
C CYS A 182 0.66 -7.14 23.65
N ASP A 183 -0.38 -7.81 24.16
CA ASP A 183 -0.26 -8.84 25.19
C ASP A 183 0.44 -10.12 24.67
N ARG A 184 0.38 -10.40 23.37
CA ARG A 184 1.01 -11.57 22.74
C ARG A 184 2.46 -11.34 22.32
N SER A 185 2.88 -10.08 22.26
CA SER A 185 4.21 -9.74 21.80
C SER A 185 5.22 -9.91 22.94
N PRO A 186 6.39 -10.53 22.69
CA PRO A 186 7.39 -10.72 23.73
C PRO A 186 7.80 -9.35 24.29
N ARG A 187 7.82 -9.24 25.62
CA ARG A 187 8.41 -8.06 26.26
C ARG A 187 9.91 -8.04 25.93
N PRO A 188 10.46 -6.88 25.55
CA PRO A 188 11.89 -6.74 25.27
C PRO A 188 12.76 -7.13 26.47
#